data_AF-W7VYD4-F1
#
_entry.id   AF-W7VYD4-F1
#
_cell.length_a   1.000
_cell.length_b   1.000
_cell.length_c   1.000
_cell.angle_alpha   90.00
_cell.angle_beta   90.00
_cell.angle_gamma   90.00
#
_symmetry.space_group_name_H-M   'P 1'
#
loop_
_entity.id
_entity.type
_entity.pdbx_description
1 polymer ?
#
loop_
_entity_poly.entity_id
_entity_poly.type
_entity_poly.pdbx_seq_one_letter_code
_entity_poly.pdbx_strand_id
1 'polypeptide(L)'
;MLRAHAPWLQERDDGVLSTALRDEALDAAFAVTHAALRERGLITGWRNETYAVVPAWGAPVLARIERAAARFWGTLTFGAHANGYVAGPDGRPSHLWIAQRSPHKPTDPGKFDNLIGGGVPHGQTPFETLVREGWEEAGLAADLVRRATRAGSSTCSGRCPTAPATACSASSCSSTTWRCRPACSRATRTARSPRCNCCRWPRRWHWRAATR
;
A
#
# COMPACT_ATOMS: atom_id res chain seq x y z
N MET A 1 8.48 -15.98 -18.09
CA MET A 1 7.04 -15.82 -17.80
C MET A 1 6.54 -14.41 -18.11
N LEU A 2 7.09 -13.36 -17.48
CA LEU A 2 6.65 -11.98 -17.70
C LEU A 2 6.75 -11.54 -19.18
N ARG A 3 7.85 -11.90 -19.86
CA ARG A 3 8.07 -11.61 -21.29
C ARG A 3 6.97 -12.13 -22.21
N ALA A 4 6.28 -13.22 -21.86
CA ALA A 4 5.18 -13.76 -22.66
C ALA A 4 3.89 -12.94 -22.53
N HIS A 5 3.71 -12.21 -21.43
CA HIS A 5 2.50 -11.44 -21.12
C HIS A 5 2.70 -9.92 -21.19
N ALA A 6 3.95 -9.48 -21.23
CA ALA A 6 4.36 -8.09 -21.34
C ALA A 6 5.45 -7.93 -22.42
N PRO A 7 5.17 -8.23 -23.70
CA PRO A 7 6.15 -8.08 -24.78
C PRO A 7 6.57 -6.62 -25.02
N TRP A 8 5.75 -5.68 -24.55
CA TRP A 8 6.00 -4.24 -24.56
C TRP A 8 7.04 -3.80 -23.52
N LEU A 9 7.42 -4.68 -22.59
CA LEU A 9 8.38 -4.41 -21.54
C LEU A 9 9.76 -4.95 -21.91
N GLN A 10 10.74 -4.06 -21.93
CA GLN A 10 12.13 -4.37 -22.17
C GLN A 10 12.90 -4.31 -20.86
N GLU A 11 13.76 -5.28 -20.62
CA GLU A 11 14.68 -5.28 -19.48
C GLU A 11 16.04 -4.82 -19.98
N ARG A 12 16.55 -3.75 -19.40
CA ARG A 12 17.89 -3.23 -19.67
C ARG A 12 18.93 -4.00 -18.86
N ASP A 13 20.20 -3.89 -19.24
CA ASP A 13 21.31 -4.61 -18.60
C ASP A 13 21.49 -4.25 -17.11
N ASP A 14 20.99 -3.09 -16.68
CA ASP A 14 20.98 -2.62 -15.29
C ASP A 14 19.78 -3.15 -14.47
N GLY A 15 18.97 -4.04 -15.04
CA GLY A 15 17.75 -4.58 -14.43
C GLY A 15 16.57 -3.60 -14.42
N VAL A 16 16.70 -2.43 -15.06
CA VAL A 16 15.59 -1.48 -15.21
C VAL A 16 14.64 -1.97 -16.30
N LEU A 17 13.35 -1.98 -15.97
CA LEU A 17 12.29 -2.25 -16.94
C LEU A 17 11.92 -0.94 -17.65
N SER A 18 11.98 -0.94 -18.98
CA SER A 18 11.63 0.18 -19.84
C SER A 18 10.55 -0.20 -20.84
N THR A 19 9.78 0.79 -21.29
CA THR A 19 8.75 0.64 -22.31
C THR A 19 8.74 1.88 -23.21
N ALA A 20 8.36 1.72 -24.47
CA ALA A 20 8.08 2.82 -25.38
C ALA A 20 6.62 3.31 -25.29
N LEU A 21 5.72 2.49 -24.73
CA LEU A 21 4.30 2.83 -24.60
C LEU A 21 4.09 3.97 -23.58
N ARG A 22 3.10 4.81 -23.83
CA ARG A 22 2.72 5.95 -22.98
C ARG A 22 1.20 5.99 -22.83
N ASP A 23 0.75 6.72 -21.82
CA ASP A 23 -0.64 7.12 -21.63
C ASP A 23 -1.62 5.94 -21.75
N GLU A 24 -2.72 6.10 -22.49
CA GLU A 24 -3.76 5.09 -22.63
C GLU A 24 -3.23 3.77 -23.21
N ALA A 25 -2.23 3.81 -24.09
CA ALA A 25 -1.64 2.61 -24.66
C ALA A 25 -0.88 1.80 -23.59
N LEU A 26 -0.22 2.48 -22.65
CA LEU A 26 0.44 1.82 -21.52
C LEU A 26 -0.58 1.24 -20.53
N ASP A 27 -1.66 1.97 -20.27
CA ASP A 27 -2.74 1.49 -19.40
C ASP A 27 -3.42 0.24 -19.96
N ALA A 28 -3.73 0.23 -21.26
CA ALA A 28 -4.31 -0.91 -21.94
C ALA A 28 -3.36 -2.13 -21.92
N ALA A 29 -2.06 -1.89 -22.14
CA ALA A 29 -1.04 -2.94 -22.07
C ALA A 29 -0.96 -3.55 -20.66
N PHE A 30 -0.98 -2.71 -19.61
CA PHE A 30 -1.05 -3.18 -18.24
C PHE A 30 -2.32 -3.98 -17.94
N ALA A 31 -3.49 -3.52 -18.39
CA ALA A 31 -4.76 -4.22 -18.19
C ALA A 31 -4.74 -5.64 -18.78
N VAL A 32 -4.27 -5.80 -20.02
CA VAL A 32 -4.11 -7.12 -20.66
C VAL A 32 -3.12 -7.99 -19.88
N THR A 33 -1.95 -7.45 -19.53
CA THR A 33 -0.95 -8.20 -18.76
C THR A 33 -1.51 -8.61 -17.39
N HIS A 34 -2.21 -7.73 -16.67
CA HIS A 34 -2.75 -8.03 -15.34
C HIS A 34 -3.84 -9.09 -15.38
N ALA A 35 -4.71 -9.07 -16.40
CA ALA A 35 -5.72 -10.11 -16.59
C ALA A 35 -5.08 -11.49 -16.78
N ALA A 36 -4.09 -11.60 -17.66
CA ALA A 36 -3.38 -12.86 -17.90
C ALA A 36 -2.59 -13.35 -16.67
N LEU A 37 -2.00 -12.43 -15.90
CA LEU A 37 -1.31 -12.77 -14.65
C LEU A 37 -2.29 -13.17 -13.53
N ARG A 38 -3.49 -12.59 -13.50
CA ARG A 38 -4.59 -12.98 -12.60
C ARG A 38 -5.06 -14.40 -12.87
N GLU A 39 -5.31 -14.74 -14.14
CA GLU A 39 -5.73 -16.11 -14.53
C GLU A 39 -4.72 -17.17 -14.11
N ARG A 40 -3.44 -16.81 -14.05
CA ARG A 40 -2.34 -17.68 -13.61
C ARG A 40 -2.12 -17.67 -12.10
N GLY A 41 -2.95 -16.96 -11.33
CA GLY A 41 -2.85 -16.86 -9.87
C GLY A 41 -1.67 -16.05 -9.36
N LEU A 42 -0.97 -15.30 -10.21
CA LEU A 42 0.17 -14.46 -9.79
C LEU A 42 -0.26 -13.12 -9.21
N ILE A 43 -1.33 -12.54 -9.75
CA ILE A 43 -1.99 -11.37 -9.18
C ILE A 43 -3.25 -11.88 -8.47
N THR A 44 -3.28 -11.74 -7.16
CA THR A 44 -4.37 -12.21 -6.29
C THR A 44 -5.03 -11.03 -5.57
N GLY A 45 -6.28 -11.22 -5.14
CA GLY A 45 -6.99 -10.19 -4.37
C GLY A 45 -7.55 -9.02 -5.20
N TRP A 46 -7.84 -9.26 -6.48
CA TRP A 46 -8.45 -8.33 -7.43
C TRP A 46 -9.64 -7.55 -6.82
N ARG A 47 -9.68 -6.23 -7.04
CA ARG A 47 -10.66 -5.30 -6.44
C ARG A 47 -11.50 -4.53 -7.45
N ASN A 48 -11.15 -4.58 -8.73
CA ASN A 48 -11.66 -3.63 -9.74
C ASN A 48 -11.41 -2.18 -9.30
N GLU A 49 -10.26 -1.95 -8.67
CA GLU A 49 -9.86 -0.64 -8.16
C GLU A 49 -8.54 -0.23 -8.80
N THR A 50 -8.51 0.96 -9.38
CA THR A 50 -7.36 1.45 -10.13
C THR A 50 -6.45 2.29 -9.23
N TYR A 51 -5.16 2.01 -9.26
CA TYR A 51 -4.11 2.79 -8.62
C TYR A 51 -3.26 3.53 -9.65
N ALA A 52 -2.73 4.70 -9.27
CA ALA A 52 -1.79 5.46 -10.08
C ALA A 52 -0.36 4.96 -9.86
N VAL A 53 0.38 4.74 -10.94
CA VAL A 53 1.83 4.52 -10.92
C VAL A 53 2.49 5.88 -10.99
N VAL A 54 3.18 6.27 -9.92
CA VAL A 54 3.91 7.54 -9.82
C VAL A 54 5.30 7.31 -9.23
N PRO A 55 6.31 8.09 -9.64
CA PRO A 55 7.65 7.99 -9.06
C PRO A 55 7.70 8.57 -7.63
N ALA A 56 6.84 9.54 -7.34
CA ALA A 56 6.72 10.20 -6.05
C ALA A 56 5.32 10.79 -5.88
N TRP A 57 4.97 11.15 -4.63
CA TRP A 57 3.76 11.90 -4.35
C TRP A 57 3.76 13.25 -5.09
N GLY A 58 2.65 13.57 -5.76
CA GLY A 58 2.49 14.81 -6.53
C GLY A 58 3.20 14.83 -7.90
N ALA A 59 3.92 13.76 -8.25
CA ALA A 59 4.48 13.62 -9.59
C ALA A 59 3.40 13.24 -10.61
N PRO A 60 3.61 13.50 -11.91
CA PRO A 60 2.70 13.05 -12.97
C PRO A 60 2.46 11.54 -12.93
N VAL A 61 1.23 11.15 -13.24
CA VAL A 61 0.83 9.75 -13.38
C VAL A 61 1.48 9.17 -14.62
N LEU A 62 2.21 8.06 -14.45
CA LEU A 62 2.88 7.36 -15.54
C LEU A 62 1.99 6.30 -16.18
N ALA A 63 1.16 5.65 -15.36
CA ALA A 63 0.21 4.62 -15.78
C ALA A 63 -0.86 4.41 -14.70
N ARG A 64 -1.94 3.76 -15.09
CA ARG A 64 -3.02 3.27 -14.24
C ARG A 64 -2.98 1.74 -14.23
N ILE A 65 -3.01 1.17 -13.03
CA ILE A 65 -2.91 -0.28 -12.83
C ILE A 65 -3.98 -0.76 -11.86
N GLU A 66 -4.28 -2.05 -11.87
CA GLU A 66 -5.14 -2.62 -10.82
C GLU A 66 -4.39 -2.62 -9.46
N ARG A 67 -5.09 -2.29 -8.37
CA ARG A 67 -4.58 -2.26 -6.99
C ARG A 67 -3.79 -3.51 -6.58
N ALA A 68 -4.31 -4.70 -6.84
CA ALA A 68 -3.68 -6.00 -6.62
C ALA A 68 -2.38 -6.16 -7.40
N ALA A 69 -2.26 -5.54 -8.57
CA ALA A 69 -1.03 -5.56 -9.36
C ALA A 69 0.09 -4.71 -8.73
N ALA A 70 -0.23 -3.73 -7.89
CA ALA A 70 0.76 -2.84 -7.29
C ALA A 70 1.84 -3.60 -6.49
N ARG A 71 1.45 -4.67 -5.78
CA ARG A 71 2.40 -5.52 -5.05
C ARG A 71 3.29 -6.33 -5.99
N PHE A 72 2.72 -6.84 -7.09
CA PHE A 72 3.47 -7.61 -8.09
C PHE A 72 4.56 -6.75 -8.73
N TRP A 73 4.23 -5.50 -9.08
CA TRP A 73 5.17 -4.55 -9.72
C TRP A 73 6.05 -3.78 -8.72
N GLY A 74 5.79 -3.89 -7.42
CA GLY A 74 6.52 -3.15 -6.39
C GLY A 74 6.36 -1.63 -6.49
N THR A 75 5.24 -1.16 -7.04
CA THR A 75 4.98 0.27 -7.26
C THR A 75 4.69 1.00 -5.95
N LEU A 76 4.93 2.31 -5.96
CA LEU A 76 4.54 3.17 -4.84
C LEU A 76 3.02 3.18 -4.72
N THR A 77 2.53 2.87 -3.53
CA THR A 77 1.10 2.98 -3.18
C THR A 77 0.91 4.03 -2.10
N PHE A 78 -0.32 4.51 -1.95
CA PHE A 78 -0.67 5.49 -0.93
C PHE A 78 -1.81 4.95 -0.06
N GLY A 79 -1.77 5.32 1.22
CA GLY A 79 -2.81 4.99 2.17
C GLY A 79 -3.18 6.20 3.02
N ALA A 80 -4.44 6.29 3.38
CA ALA A 80 -4.99 7.32 4.26
C ALA A 80 -5.43 6.67 5.57
N HIS A 81 -4.95 7.19 6.70
CA HIS A 81 -5.24 6.68 8.03
C HIS A 81 -5.67 7.81 8.96
N ALA A 82 -6.70 7.57 9.78
CA ALA A 82 -7.08 8.48 10.86
C ALA A 82 -7.02 7.76 12.21
N ASN A 83 -6.44 8.44 13.19
CA ASN A 83 -6.57 8.09 14.59
C ASN A 83 -7.68 8.95 15.19
N GLY A 84 -8.75 8.31 15.64
CA GLY A 84 -9.81 8.98 16.39
C GLY A 84 -9.55 8.89 17.88
N TYR A 85 -9.77 9.97 18.61
CA TYR A 85 -9.61 10.01 20.06
C TYR A 85 -10.68 10.87 20.72
N VAL A 86 -10.94 10.58 21.99
CA VAL A 86 -11.74 11.45 22.87
C VAL A 86 -10.79 12.42 23.56
N ALA A 87 -11.08 13.72 23.51
CA ALA A 87 -10.29 14.72 24.22
C ALA A 87 -10.71 14.78 25.69
N GLY A 88 -9.73 14.77 26.61
CA GLY A 88 -9.96 15.05 28.02
C GLY A 88 -10.18 16.54 28.29
N PRO A 89 -10.45 16.92 29.55
CA PRO A 89 -10.69 18.32 29.95
C PRO A 89 -9.51 19.27 29.63
N ASP A 90 -8.30 18.73 29.55
CA ASP A 90 -7.06 19.45 29.21
C ASP A 90 -6.79 19.53 27.69
N GLY A 91 -7.72 19.03 26.86
CA GLY A 91 -7.61 18.98 25.41
C GLY A 91 -6.68 17.86 24.90
N ARG A 92 -6.10 17.03 25.78
CA ARG A 92 -5.23 15.92 25.38
C ARG A 92 -6.06 14.65 25.09
N PRO A 93 -5.55 13.71 24.28
CA PRO A 93 -6.22 12.43 24.08
C PRO A 93 -6.37 11.65 25.39
N SER A 94 -7.61 11.36 25.79
CA SER A 94 -7.91 10.51 26.96
C SER A 94 -8.17 9.06 26.56
N HIS A 95 -8.84 8.83 25.43
CA HIS A 95 -9.16 7.52 24.89
C HIS A 95 -8.88 7.48 23.39
N LEU A 96 -8.54 6.31 22.87
CA LEU A 96 -8.31 6.09 21.45
C LEU A 96 -9.35 5.10 20.91
N TRP A 97 -9.95 5.46 19.77
CA TRP A 97 -10.79 4.53 19.03
C TRP A 97 -9.91 3.57 18.22
N ILE A 98 -10.06 2.28 18.51
CA ILE A 98 -9.39 1.20 17.79
C ILE A 98 -10.47 0.43 17.03
N ALA A 99 -10.38 0.40 15.71
CA ALA A 99 -11.29 -0.40 14.91
C ALA A 99 -10.88 -1.88 14.97
N GLN A 100 -11.85 -2.77 14.88
CA GLN A 100 -11.60 -4.18 14.62
C GLN A 100 -12.04 -4.50 13.18
N ARG A 101 -11.13 -5.04 12.38
CA ARG A 101 -11.40 -5.36 10.98
C ARG A 101 -12.43 -6.47 10.90
N SER A 102 -13.40 -6.33 9.99
CA SER A 102 -14.40 -7.36 9.72
C SER A 102 -13.74 -8.73 9.45
N PRO A 103 -14.31 -9.84 9.94
CA PRO A 103 -13.85 -11.19 9.61
C PRO A 103 -13.84 -11.49 8.11
N HIS A 104 -14.63 -10.76 7.31
CA HIS A 104 -14.72 -10.92 5.87
C HIS A 104 -13.75 -10.02 5.09
N LYS A 105 -12.94 -9.18 5.76
CA LYS A 105 -11.91 -8.40 5.07
C LYS A 105 -10.87 -9.35 4.47
N PRO A 106 -10.43 -9.11 3.23
CA PRO A 106 -9.49 -9.97 2.52
C PRO A 106 -8.07 -9.93 3.08
N THR A 107 -7.76 -8.92 3.86
CA THR A 107 -6.44 -8.68 4.42
C THR A 107 -6.63 -8.47 5.91
N ASP A 108 -5.94 -9.29 6.68
CA ASP A 108 -5.90 -9.20 8.14
C ASP A 108 -7.29 -9.19 8.82
N PRO A 109 -8.15 -10.19 8.55
CA PRO A 109 -9.47 -10.26 9.17
C PRO A 109 -9.37 -10.36 10.70
N GLY A 110 -10.26 -9.68 11.41
CA GLY A 110 -10.35 -9.72 12.88
C GLY A 110 -9.27 -8.95 13.65
N LYS A 111 -8.26 -8.39 12.96
CA LYS A 111 -7.18 -7.63 13.60
C LYS A 111 -7.60 -6.21 13.95
N PHE A 112 -6.91 -5.63 14.92
CA PHE A 112 -7.05 -4.21 15.27
C PHE A 112 -6.42 -3.30 14.22
N ASP A 113 -7.06 -2.16 13.99
CA ASP A 113 -6.66 -1.16 13.01
C ASP A 113 -6.89 0.27 13.56
N ASN A 114 -6.45 1.27 12.81
CA ASN A 114 -6.82 2.66 13.04
C ASN A 114 -8.35 2.86 12.93
N LEU A 115 -8.88 3.98 13.43
CA LEU A 115 -10.31 4.29 13.31
C LEU A 115 -10.77 4.30 11.83
N ILE A 116 -9.95 4.86 10.94
CA ILE A 116 -10.19 4.85 9.49
C ILE A 116 -8.89 4.43 8.81
N GLY A 117 -8.96 3.49 7.84
CA GLY A 117 -7.77 3.01 7.13
C GLY A 117 -8.06 2.54 5.72
N GLY A 118 -7.69 3.36 4.72
CA GLY A 118 -7.96 3.07 3.31
C GLY A 118 -6.73 3.13 2.40
N GLY A 119 -6.80 2.38 1.30
CA GLY A 119 -5.91 2.58 0.16
C GLY A 119 -6.39 3.78 -0.66
N VAL A 120 -5.48 4.58 -1.22
CA VAL A 120 -5.84 5.75 -2.03
C VAL A 120 -5.87 5.34 -3.51
N PRO A 121 -7.05 5.28 -4.14
CA PRO A 121 -7.16 4.96 -5.56
C PRO A 121 -6.72 6.13 -6.43
N HIS A 122 -6.55 5.85 -7.72
CA HIS A 122 -6.39 6.88 -8.73
C HIS A 122 -7.59 7.83 -8.72
N GLY A 123 -7.33 9.13 -8.90
CA GLY A 123 -8.36 10.16 -8.93
C GLY A 123 -8.87 10.61 -7.55
N GLN A 124 -8.32 10.07 -6.45
CA GLN A 124 -8.63 10.55 -5.09
C GLN A 124 -7.38 11.08 -4.39
N THR A 125 -7.56 12.15 -3.64
CA THR A 125 -6.60 12.59 -2.63
C THR A 125 -6.73 11.69 -1.38
N PRO A 126 -5.67 11.59 -0.55
CA PRO A 126 -5.74 10.88 0.72
C PRO A 126 -6.87 11.37 1.63
N PHE A 127 -7.23 12.65 1.56
CA PHE A 127 -8.31 13.19 2.38
C PHE A 127 -9.69 12.79 1.87
N GLU A 128 -9.92 12.78 0.55
CA GLU A 128 -11.16 12.25 -0.04
C GLU A 128 -11.33 10.76 0.26
N THR A 129 -10.25 9.99 0.16
CA THR A 129 -10.22 8.59 0.61
C THR A 129 -10.60 8.47 2.09
N LEU A 130 -10.05 9.31 2.96
CA LEU A 130 -10.37 9.31 4.38
C LEU A 130 -11.87 9.55 4.63
N VAL A 131 -12.48 10.50 3.91
CA VAL A 131 -13.90 10.83 4.05
C VAL A 131 -14.79 9.68 3.57
N ARG A 132 -14.47 9.10 2.41
CA ARG A 132 -15.20 7.94 1.86
C ARG A 132 -15.12 6.73 2.80
N GLU A 133 -13.91 6.35 3.20
CA GLU A 133 -13.65 5.19 4.06
C GLU A 133 -14.20 5.40 5.47
N GLY A 134 -14.23 6.65 5.97
CA GLY A 134 -14.84 6.98 7.26
C GLY A 134 -16.32 6.64 7.33
N TRP A 135 -17.05 6.81 6.22
CA TRP A 135 -18.43 6.35 6.11
C TRP A 135 -18.51 4.83 5.95
N GLU A 136 -17.75 4.25 5.01
CA GLU A 136 -17.82 2.83 4.66
C GLU A 136 -17.39 1.89 5.80
N GLU A 137 -16.37 2.28 6.59
CA GLU A 137 -15.79 1.42 7.64
C GLU A 137 -16.27 1.77 9.04
N ALA A 138 -16.58 3.03 9.31
CA ALA A 138 -16.88 3.52 10.66
C ALA A 138 -18.25 4.22 10.79
N GLY A 139 -19.01 4.34 9.70
CA GLY A 139 -20.32 5.01 9.71
C GLY A 139 -20.25 6.50 10.08
N LEU A 140 -19.07 7.13 9.93
CA LEU A 140 -18.86 8.50 10.33
C LEU A 140 -19.37 9.45 9.25
N ALA A 141 -20.18 10.42 9.65
CA ALA A 141 -20.64 11.48 8.75
C ALA A 141 -19.44 12.25 8.16
N ALA A 142 -19.53 12.60 6.87
CA ALA A 142 -18.45 13.31 6.17
C ALA A 142 -18.04 14.61 6.89
N ASP A 143 -18.99 15.35 7.47
CA ASP A 143 -18.71 16.60 8.18
C ASP A 143 -17.94 16.40 9.49
N LEU A 144 -18.02 15.22 10.09
CA LEU A 144 -17.18 14.85 11.23
C LEU A 144 -15.76 14.53 10.75
N VAL A 145 -15.63 13.71 9.72
CA VAL A 145 -14.31 13.31 9.18
C VAL A 145 -13.55 14.52 8.62
N ARG A 146 -14.26 15.49 8.04
CA ARG A 146 -13.68 16.75 7.53
C ARG A 146 -13.03 17.62 8.59
N ARG A 147 -13.32 17.41 9.87
CA ARG A 147 -12.66 18.09 10.99
C ARG A 147 -11.29 17.49 11.33
N ALA A 148 -10.92 16.37 10.71
CA ALA A 148 -9.64 15.75 10.98
C ALA A 148 -8.49 16.67 10.56
N THR A 149 -7.42 16.71 11.37
CA THR A 149 -6.22 17.52 11.10
C THR A 149 -5.04 16.64 10.69
N ARG A 150 -4.20 17.14 9.77
CA ARG A 150 -3.07 16.37 9.24
C ARG A 150 -1.97 16.25 10.29
N ALA A 151 -1.63 15.02 10.67
CA ALA A 151 -0.61 14.73 11.67
C ALA A 151 0.76 14.34 11.08
N GLY A 152 0.83 13.94 9.81
CA GLY A 152 2.10 13.68 9.13
C GLY A 152 2.01 12.62 8.03
N SER A 153 3.17 12.20 7.53
CA SER A 153 3.29 11.07 6.60
C SER A 153 4.43 10.15 7.00
N SER A 154 4.27 8.85 6.78
CA SER A 154 5.28 7.82 7.04
C SER A 154 5.48 6.98 5.79
N THR A 155 6.73 6.63 5.46
CA THR A 155 7.03 5.73 4.34
C THR A 155 7.59 4.44 4.92
N CYS A 156 7.02 3.30 4.53
CA CYS A 156 7.59 2.00 4.87
C CYS A 156 8.06 1.31 3.59
N SER A 157 9.14 0.54 3.67
CA SER A 157 9.54 -0.38 2.59
C SER A 157 9.78 -1.75 3.21
N GLY A 158 8.94 -2.71 2.86
CA GLY A 158 9.09 -4.12 3.20
C GLY A 158 9.59 -4.91 2.00
N ARG A 159 10.57 -5.79 2.22
CA ARG A 159 10.90 -6.85 1.25
C ARG A 159 9.92 -8.00 1.48
N CYS A 160 9.40 -8.61 0.41
CA CYS A 160 8.80 -9.92 0.56
C CYS A 160 9.95 -10.87 0.99
N PRO A 161 9.86 -11.56 2.14
CA PRO A 161 10.88 -12.54 2.49
C PRO A 161 10.92 -13.59 1.38
N THR A 162 12.11 -13.86 0.89
CA THR A 162 12.40 -14.71 -0.27
C THR A 162 11.84 -16.11 -0.07
N ALA A 163 10.81 -16.45 -0.83
CA ALA A 163 10.52 -17.82 -1.23
C ALA A 163 10.60 -17.88 -2.77
N PRO A 164 11.17 -18.93 -3.37
CA PRO A 164 11.14 -19.09 -4.81
C PRO A 164 9.69 -19.03 -5.30
N ALA A 165 9.48 -18.42 -6.47
CA ALA A 165 8.17 -18.03 -7.02
C ALA A 165 7.13 -19.17 -7.17
N THR A 166 7.50 -20.41 -6.88
CA THR A 166 6.66 -21.62 -6.94
C THR A 166 5.99 -22.01 -5.62
N ALA A 167 6.30 -21.38 -4.48
CA ALA A 167 5.83 -21.83 -3.15
C ALA A 167 4.98 -20.80 -2.37
N CYS A 168 4.37 -19.83 -3.03
CA CYS A 168 3.49 -18.86 -2.36
C CYS A 168 2.06 -19.41 -2.29
N SER A 169 1.79 -20.38 -1.42
CA SER A 169 0.42 -20.70 -1.02
C SER A 169 -0.06 -19.66 0.00
N ALA A 170 -1.29 -19.18 -0.16
CA ALA A 170 -1.91 -18.09 0.63
C ALA A 170 -2.09 -18.38 2.14
N SER A 171 -1.49 -19.45 2.67
CA SER A 171 -1.72 -19.99 4.00
C SER A 171 -0.63 -19.69 5.04
N SER A 172 0.54 -19.18 4.67
CA SER A 172 1.68 -19.05 5.60
C SER A 172 1.99 -17.63 6.10
N CYS A 173 1.19 -16.63 5.72
CA CYS A 173 1.32 -15.25 6.24
C CYS A 173 0.33 -14.97 7.38
N SER A 174 0.21 -15.89 8.33
CA SER A 174 -0.41 -15.62 9.63
C SER A 174 0.60 -14.84 10.49
N SER A 175 0.27 -13.60 10.81
CA SER A 175 1.03 -12.75 11.72
C SER A 175 1.27 -13.45 13.06
N THR A 176 2.47 -13.98 13.24
CA THR A 176 2.99 -14.37 14.53
C THR A 176 4.20 -13.50 14.81
N THR A 177 4.16 -12.85 15.96
CA THR A 177 5.16 -12.02 16.60
C THR A 177 6.59 -12.46 16.30
N TRP A 178 7.31 -11.73 15.43
CA TRP A 178 8.74 -11.93 15.27
C TRP A 178 9.49 -11.15 16.34
N ARG A 179 9.80 -11.85 17.42
CA ARG A 179 10.77 -11.42 18.43
C ARG A 179 12.16 -11.48 17.77
N CYS A 180 12.75 -10.33 17.46
CA CYS A 180 14.15 -10.27 17.05
C CYS A 180 15.03 -10.72 18.23
N ARG A 181 15.65 -11.90 18.12
CA ARG A 181 16.85 -12.21 18.91
C ARG A 181 18.06 -11.57 18.20
N PRO A 182 18.96 -10.88 18.93
CA PRO A 182 20.13 -10.26 18.35
C PRO A 182 21.22 -11.33 18.20
N ALA A 183 21.68 -11.54 16.97
CA ALA A 183 23.01 -12.12 16.72
C ALA A 183 23.82 -11.07 15.96
N CYS A 184 24.27 -10.08 16.72
CA CYS A 184 25.36 -9.22 16.32
C CYS A 184 26.66 -10.00 16.59
N SER A 185 27.36 -10.43 15.55
CA SER A 185 28.77 -10.78 15.66
C SER A 185 29.53 -10.29 14.43
N ARG A 186 30.22 -9.16 14.63
CA ARG A 186 31.47 -8.72 13.99
C ARG A 186 31.55 -8.82 12.46
N ALA A 187 31.42 -7.68 11.80
CA ALA A 187 32.31 -7.29 10.71
C ALA A 187 32.34 -5.76 10.56
N THR A 188 33.42 -5.18 11.06
CA THR A 188 34.11 -3.95 10.63
C THR A 188 33.32 -2.87 9.87
N ARG A 189 33.20 -1.75 10.58
CA ARG A 189 33.09 -0.37 10.10
C ARG A 189 34.10 -0.08 8.99
N THR A 190 33.65 -0.05 7.73
CA THR A 190 34.06 0.85 6.61
C THR A 190 33.68 0.23 5.26
N ALA A 191 32.64 0.73 4.63
CA ALA A 191 32.50 0.88 3.17
C ALA A 191 31.10 1.43 2.84
N ARG A 192 31.05 2.60 2.20
CA ARG A 192 29.86 3.09 1.50
C ARG A 192 29.51 2.09 0.39
N SER A 193 28.30 1.56 0.38
CA SER A 193 27.73 0.85 -0.77
C SER A 193 26.48 1.59 -1.26
N PRO A 194 26.36 1.91 -2.56
CA PRO A 194 25.29 2.72 -3.10
C PRO A 194 24.02 1.89 -3.35
N ARG A 195 22.89 2.44 -2.90
CA ARG A 195 21.53 2.32 -3.48
C ARG A 195 21.14 0.95 -4.06
N CYS A 196 20.44 0.15 -3.26
CA CYS A 196 19.53 -0.89 -3.74
C CYS A 196 18.08 -0.50 -3.36
N ASN A 197 17.45 0.32 -4.21
CA ASN A 197 16.00 0.57 -4.18
C ASN A 197 15.33 -0.53 -5.01
N CYS A 198 14.46 -1.35 -4.42
CA CYS A 198 13.40 -2.03 -5.17
C CYS A 198 12.32 -2.53 -4.17
N CYS A 199 11.07 -2.14 -4.44
CA CYS A 199 9.82 -2.34 -3.68
C CYS A 199 9.57 -1.35 -2.52
N ARG A 200 8.81 -0.28 -2.79
CA ARG A 200 8.31 0.68 -1.78
C ARG A 200 6.89 0.30 -1.36
N TRP A 201 6.67 0.22 -0.05
CA TRP A 201 5.34 0.03 0.57
C TRP A 201 4.73 1.41 0.89
N PRO A 202 3.45 1.52 1.31
CA PRO A 202 2.73 2.77 1.13
C PRO A 202 3.32 3.91 1.96
N ARG A 203 3.25 5.11 1.36
CA ARG A 203 3.24 6.33 2.16
C ARG A 203 1.88 6.41 2.85
N ARG A 204 1.88 6.31 4.19
CA ARG A 204 0.69 6.45 5.03
C ARG A 204 0.59 7.89 5.53
N TRP A 205 -0.52 8.54 5.26
CA TRP A 205 -0.87 9.84 5.82
C TRP A 205 -1.69 9.63 7.09
N HIS A 206 -1.32 10.33 8.16
CA HIS A 206 -1.98 10.23 9.45
C HIS A 206 -2.81 11.48 9.70
N TRP A 207 -4.05 11.29 10.11
CA TRP A 207 -4.95 12.35 10.54
C TRP A 207 -5.40 12.12 11.98
N ARG A 208 -5.77 13.19 12.67
CA ARG A 208 -6.27 13.18 14.05
C ARG A 208 -7.67 13.79 14.07
N ALA A 209 -8.64 13.06 14.60
CA ALA A 209 -10.01 13.54 14.80
C ALA A 209 -10.39 13.44 16.29
N ALA A 210 -10.75 14.57 16.89
CA ALA A 210 -11.33 14.61 18.22
C ALA A 210 -12.85 14.37 18.10
N THR A 211 -13.34 13.30 18.72
CA THR A 211 -14.78 13.12 18.97
C THR A 211 -15.10 13.77 20.31
N ARG A 212 -16.04 14.73 20.32
CA ARG A 212 -16.59 15.25 21.57
C ARG A 212 -17.42 14.19 22.26
#